data_AF-Q6NH58-F1
#
_entry.id   AF-Q6NH58-F1
#
_cell.length_a   1.000
_cell.length_b   1.000
_cell.length_c   1.000
_cell.angle_alpha   90.00
_cell.angle_beta   90.00
_cell.angle_gamma   90.00
#
_symmetry.space_group_name_H-M   'P 1'
#
loop_
_entity.id
_entity.type
_entity.pdbx_description
1 polymer ?
#
loop_
_entity_poly.entity_id
_entity_poly.type
_entity_poly.pdbx_seq_one_letter_code
_entity_poly.pdbx_strand_id
1 'polypeptide(L)'
;MKIFGSLISRLRAESELSDAHRSLILSLVATDVLLKSIAWHFLYHLPKSRINGPKYLWGLLTSAVGTIGPVAFLCVGIKYKN
;
A
#
# COMPACT_ATOMS: atom_id res chain seq x y z
N MET A 1 12.76 -0.29 44.11
CA MET A 1 12.30 0.59 43.00
C MET A 1 13.16 0.43 41.73
N LYS A 2 13.56 -0.79 41.31
CA LYS A 2 14.45 -1.02 40.14
C LYS A 2 13.77 -1.69 38.94
N ILE A 3 12.55 -2.22 39.12
CA ILE A 3 11.85 -3.02 38.11
C ILE A 3 11.25 -2.13 37.00
N PHE A 4 10.65 -1.00 37.40
CA PHE A 4 10.04 -0.05 36.47
C PHE A 4 11.07 0.63 35.55
N GLY A 5 12.24 0.98 36.08
CA GLY A 5 13.34 1.55 35.27
C GLY A 5 13.81 0.60 34.17
N SER A 6 14.05 -0.67 34.52
CA SER A 6 14.45 -1.72 33.57
C SER A 6 13.44 -1.97 32.45
N LEU A 7 12.14 -1.94 32.77
CA LEU A 7 11.07 -2.09 31.76
C LEU A 7 11.02 -0.90 30.81
N ILE A 8 11.14 0.33 31.31
CA ILE A 8 11.17 1.54 30.47
C ILE A 8 12.44 1.57 29.60
N SER A 9 13.59 1.12 30.12
CA SER A 9 14.82 0.99 29.33
C SER A 9 14.69 -0.05 28.22
N ARG A 10 14.03 -1.18 28.49
CA ARG A 10 13.78 -2.24 27.49
C ARG A 10 12.75 -1.82 26.44
N LEU A 11 11.68 -1.13 26.83
CA LEU A 11 10.72 -0.55 25.88
C LEU A 11 11.35 0.55 25.02
N ARG A 12 12.33 1.29 25.56
CA ARG A 12 13.13 2.25 24.80
C ARG A 12 14.12 1.55 23.87
N ALA A 13 14.68 0.40 24.25
CA ALA A 13 15.53 -0.40 23.37
C ALA A 13 14.74 -1.09 22.23
N GLU A 14 13.45 -1.37 22.39
CA GLU A 14 12.57 -1.79 21.27
C GLU A 14 12.30 -0.68 20.25
N SER A 15 12.73 0.57 20.51
CA SER A 15 12.70 1.65 19.51
C SER A 15 13.90 1.62 18.54
N GLU A 16 14.76 0.62 18.65
CA GLU A 16 15.91 0.33 17.78
C GLU A 16 15.50 -0.29 16.42
N LEU A 17 14.41 0.18 15.81
CA LEU A 17 14.34 0.11 14.36
C LEU A 17 15.40 1.11 13.88
N SER A 18 16.58 0.59 13.50
CA SER A 18 17.63 1.35 12.81
C SER A 18 16.96 2.38 11.88
N ASP A 19 17.40 3.64 11.91
CA ASP A 19 16.75 4.73 11.15
C ASP A 19 16.51 4.35 9.68
N ALA A 20 17.37 3.49 9.12
CA ALA A 20 17.22 2.87 7.81
C ALA A 20 15.97 1.97 7.68
N HIS A 21 15.71 1.09 8.64
CA HIS A 21 14.50 0.25 8.66
C HIS A 21 13.24 1.08 8.83
N ARG A 22 13.26 2.09 9.71
CA ARG A 22 12.12 2.99 9.90
C ARG A 22 11.83 3.76 8.62
N SER A 23 12.86 4.29 7.97
CA SER A 23 12.75 4.98 6.68
C SER A 23 12.19 4.04 5.61
N LEU A 24 12.69 2.81 5.51
CA LEU A 24 12.22 1.81 4.55
C LEU A 24 10.74 1.48 4.74
N ILE A 25 10.29 1.25 5.98
CA ILE A 25 8.87 0.99 6.28
C ILE A 25 8.01 2.19 5.88
N LEU A 26 8.42 3.41 6.23
CA LEU A 26 7.69 4.63 5.86
C LEU A 26 7.60 4.79 4.34
N SER A 27 8.68 4.52 3.62
CA SER A 27 8.69 4.55 2.15
C SER A 27 7.75 3.50 1.56
N LEU A 28 7.77 2.26 2.05
CA LEU A 28 6.87 1.21 1.58
C LEU A 28 5.39 1.59 1.80
N VAL A 29 5.05 2.10 2.98
CA VAL A 29 3.69 2.57 3.28
C VAL A 29 3.30 3.74 2.39
N ALA A 30 4.18 4.73 2.21
CA ALA A 30 3.92 5.86 1.32
C ALA A 30 3.70 5.40 -0.13
N THR A 31 4.52 4.47 -0.62
CA THR A 31 4.37 3.89 -1.95
C THR A 31 3.06 3.14 -2.09
N ASP A 32 2.64 2.34 -1.11
CA ASP A 32 1.36 1.62 -1.13
C ASP A 32 0.16 2.59 -1.21
N VAL A 33 0.16 3.64 -0.38
CA VAL A 33 -0.89 4.67 -0.39
C VAL A 33 -0.96 5.38 -1.74
N LEU A 34 0.20 5.74 -2.31
CA LEU A 34 0.26 6.37 -3.63
C LEU A 34 -0.27 5.42 -4.72
N LEU A 35 0.14 4.16 -4.70
CA LEU A 35 -0.31 3.17 -5.68
C LEU A 35 -1.81 2.96 -5.63
N LYS A 36 -2.37 2.78 -4.42
CA LYS A 36 -3.82 2.67 -4.20
C LYS A 36 -4.54 3.91 -4.70
N SER A 37 -4.04 5.10 -4.42
CA SER A 37 -4.65 6.36 -4.85
C SER A 37 -4.69 6.49 -6.37
N ILE A 38 -3.58 6.19 -7.05
CA ILE A 38 -3.50 6.21 -8.51
C ILE A 38 -4.43 5.15 -9.11
N ALA A 39 -4.40 3.93 -8.60
CA ALA A 39 -5.28 2.85 -9.04
C ALA A 39 -6.76 3.24 -8.89
N TRP A 40 -7.16 3.79 -7.75
CA TRP A 40 -8.52 4.29 -7.52
C TRP A 40 -8.89 5.45 -8.45
N HIS A 41 -7.97 6.39 -8.69
CA HIS A 41 -8.19 7.49 -9.61
C HIS A 41 -8.52 6.98 -11.02
N PHE A 42 -7.72 6.06 -11.55
CA PHE A 42 -7.98 5.44 -12.86
C PHE A 42 -9.24 4.59 -12.84
N LEU A 43 -9.43 3.77 -11.80
CA LEU A 43 -10.61 2.94 -11.69
C LEU A 43 -11.87 3.79 -11.69
N TYR A 44 -11.90 4.91 -10.98
CA TYR A 44 -13.06 5.80 -10.95
C TYR A 44 -13.32 6.44 -12.32
N HIS A 45 -12.31 7.08 -12.92
CA HIS A 45 -12.48 7.90 -14.13
C HIS A 45 -12.51 7.10 -15.45
N LEU A 46 -11.93 5.90 -15.50
CA LEU A 46 -11.92 5.12 -16.75
C LEU A 46 -13.31 4.53 -17.05
N PRO A 47 -13.79 4.68 -18.30
CA PRO A 47 -15.01 4.01 -18.74
C PRO A 47 -14.78 2.49 -18.83
N LYS A 48 -15.86 1.71 -18.69
CA LYS A 48 -15.80 0.23 -18.68
C LYS A 48 -15.11 -0.36 -19.92
N SER A 49 -15.21 0.29 -21.08
CA SER A 49 -14.53 -0.13 -22.32
C SER A 49 -13.01 -0.11 -22.24
N ARG A 50 -12.45 0.67 -21.31
CA ARG A 50 -10.99 0.85 -21.10
C ARG A 50 -10.45 0.00 -19.96
N ILE A 51 -11.27 -0.86 -19.36
CA ILE A 51 -10.88 -1.74 -18.26
C ILE A 51 -10.99 -3.19 -18.73
N ASN A 52 -9.98 -4.00 -18.39
CA ASN A 52 -9.96 -5.43 -18.70
C ASN A 52 -10.86 -6.19 -17.72
N GLY A 53 -12.03 -6.64 -18.17
CA GLY A 53 -12.95 -7.41 -17.33
C GLY A 53 -13.82 -6.55 -16.40
N PRO A 54 -14.45 -7.15 -15.38
CA PRO A 54 -15.44 -6.46 -14.56
C PRO A 54 -14.83 -5.39 -13.65
N LYS A 55 -15.26 -4.14 -13.82
CA LYS A 55 -14.79 -2.98 -13.05
C LYS A 55 -14.91 -3.15 -11.52
N TYR A 56 -15.95 -3.82 -11.05
CA TYR A 56 -16.16 -4.04 -9.61
C TYR A 56 -15.15 -5.02 -9.00
N LEU A 57 -14.70 -6.03 -9.76
CA LEU A 57 -13.67 -6.96 -9.30
C LEU A 57 -12.34 -6.23 -9.10
N TRP A 58 -11.98 -5.32 -9.99
CA TRP A 58 -10.80 -4.47 -9.80
C TRP A 58 -10.90 -3.55 -8.58
N GLY A 59 -12.10 -3.04 -8.28
CA GLY A 59 -12.34 -2.29 -7.04
C GLY A 59 -12.09 -3.13 -5.80
N LEU A 60 -12.57 -4.37 -5.80
CA LEU A 60 -12.35 -5.30 -4.69
C LEU A 60 -10.87 -5.67 -4.57
N LEU A 61 -10.20 -6.01 -5.67
CA LEU A 61 -8.78 -6.35 -5.67
C LEU A 61 -7.90 -5.20 -5.17
N THR A 62 -8.11 -4.00 -5.69
CA THR A 62 -7.35 -2.79 -5.32
C THR A 62 -7.50 -2.46 -3.83
N SER A 63 -8.66 -2.76 -3.25
CA SER A 63 -8.98 -2.46 -1.85
C SER A 63 -8.52 -3.57 -0.88
N ALA A 64 -8.73 -4.83 -1.24
CA ALA A 64 -8.57 -5.96 -0.32
C ALA A 64 -7.22 -6.67 -0.38
N VAL A 65 -6.50 -6.61 -1.51
CA VAL A 65 -5.29 -7.43 -1.76
C VAL A 65 -4.00 -6.61 -1.59
N GLY A 66 -3.92 -5.84 -0.49
CA GLY A 66 -2.74 -5.05 -0.14
C GLY A 66 -2.22 -4.19 -1.32
N THR A 67 -0.91 -4.18 -1.52
CA THR A 67 -0.23 -3.49 -2.64
C THR A 67 -0.36 -4.24 -3.98
N ILE A 68 -0.55 -5.56 -3.94
CA ILE A 68 -0.61 -6.40 -5.15
C ILE A 68 -1.81 -6.03 -6.02
N GLY A 69 -2.97 -5.77 -5.42
CA GLY A 69 -4.18 -5.38 -6.13
C GLY A 69 -4.01 -4.13 -7.00
N PRO A 70 -3.59 -2.99 -6.43
CA PRO A 70 -3.28 -1.77 -7.17
C PRO A 70 -2.21 -1.97 -8.27
N VAL A 71 -1.12 -2.71 -7.98
CA VAL A 71 -0.08 -3.02 -8.99
C VAL A 71 -0.71 -3.77 -10.16
N ALA A 72 -1.45 -4.84 -9.88
CA ALA A 72 -2.07 -5.66 -10.92
C ALA A 72 -3.06 -4.83 -11.76
N PHE A 73 -3.89 -3.99 -11.13
CA PHE A 73 -4.80 -3.12 -11.86
C PHE A 73 -4.08 -2.14 -12.80
N LEU A 74 -3.03 -1.48 -12.32
CA LEU A 74 -2.27 -0.51 -13.12
C LEU A 74 -1.50 -1.19 -14.27
N CYS A 75 -0.98 -2.40 -14.07
CA CYS A 75 -0.22 -3.11 -15.10
C CYS A 75 -1.10 -3.81 -16.14
N VAL A 76 -2.16 -4.51 -15.70
CA VAL A 76 -2.96 -5.38 -16.59
C VAL A 76 -4.45 -5.04 -16.62
N GLY A 77 -4.94 -4.24 -15.68
CA GLY A 77 -6.36 -3.86 -15.60
C GLY A 77 -6.74 -2.75 -16.59
N ILE A 78 -5.80 -1.92 -17.02
CA ILE A 78 -6.04 -0.79 -17.93
C ILE A 78 -5.76 -1.21 -19.38
N LYS A 79 -6.74 -0.99 -20.26
CA LYS A 79 -6.55 -1.13 -21.71
C LYS A 79 -6.00 0.16 -22.30
N TYR A 80 -4.76 0.13 -22.78
CA TYR A 80 -4.21 1.19 -23.60
C TYR A 80 -4.75 1.07 -25.03
N LYS A 81 -4.96 2.20 -25.70
CA LYS A 81 -5.39 2.19 -27.11
C LYS A 81 -4.11 1.83 -27.89
N ASN A 82 -4.16 0.78 -28.71
CA ASN A 82 -3.26 0.71 -29.87
C ASN A 82 -3.62 1.82 -30.85
#